data_AF-A0A8J5QX03-F1
#
_entry.id   AF-A0A8J5QX03-F1
#
_cell.length_a   1.000
_cell.length_b   1.000
_cell.length_c   1.000
_cell.angle_alpha   90.00
_cell.angle_beta   90.00
_cell.angle_gamma   90.00
#
_symmetry.space_group_name_H-M   'P 1'
#
loop_
_entity.id
_entity.type
_entity.pdbx_description
1 polymer ?
#
loop_
_entity_poly.entity_id
_entity_poly.type
_entity_poly.pdbx_seq_one_letter_code
_entity_poly.pdbx_strand_id
1 'polypeptide(L)'
;MNIGINIKNNIIVYQEDIQAIASLNGKNLTNLFERISGSISFRRDYQTLLSQIEQARLDGKKLFNSKKELLTTQKRLRDVSKTNRISHGLQEEYEKYLKKFILANLYILDISIKMVEEKIRKLLEMKEKKENKVKEREQILKELQKIIDSSKKKIEEYELQSSVNFSLKITVRANFEELNEQIMKDEKKIESVKKNLEKAREFDESRAKAMKELEDALKIENEKKKECLDASNQDPANWEKIQQHENEYQRLKTIVSEKNVTIVQALDTLEHRRRGFDNQMANFHRQLNDLNNKLEKKTKLLSNNESGLKEIVKKIKETEKELEEVHQDLDKLKLNAETSEKQRKELMAELNAIDEKYGRMYQVCQPIHSRYKIPMAKVFGHFFSAIIVDTRKTAMKCVEILEKSCLTYEKFLPLDSLDVPVLQERLRDPSLFDGKNNVKLLYDVLQFPTEISRAVLFVTKNTLVCELSKDANYVAYDLKSRNKHNCVSLDGTFYKTNGSFSGGKSSISKRVQLIDSQMSENLKTRKKEIINVLKEGQKYLDNQSELKSLESKQNNLNWKIKYLKDAYKKMVCIFFIFNKN
;
A
#
# COMPACT_ATOMS: atom_id res chain seq x y z
N MET A 1 -7.72 -99.21 89.74
CA MET A 1 -9.14 -99.24 90.15
C MET A 1 -9.91 -100.08 89.15
N ASN A 2 -10.16 -101.35 89.47
CA ASN A 2 -11.23 -102.11 88.83
C ASN A 2 -12.52 -101.64 89.51
N ILE A 3 -13.42 -101.00 88.77
CA ILE A 3 -14.79 -100.77 89.24
C ILE A 3 -15.44 -102.16 89.29
N GLY A 4 -15.99 -102.54 90.45
CA GLY A 4 -16.32 -103.92 90.83
C GLY A 4 -17.49 -104.58 90.10
N ILE A 5 -17.78 -104.21 88.85
CA ILE A 5 -18.90 -104.73 88.08
C ILE A 5 -18.43 -105.90 87.21
N ASN A 6 -18.20 -107.05 87.84
CA ASN A 6 -18.00 -108.31 87.12
C ASN A 6 -19.37 -108.86 86.71
N ILE A 7 -19.85 -108.45 85.52
CA ILE A 7 -21.18 -108.74 84.97
C ILE A 7 -21.51 -110.25 84.90
N LYS A 8 -20.51 -111.13 85.08
CA LYS A 8 -20.68 -112.58 84.90
C LYS A 8 -21.14 -113.38 86.12
N ASN A 9 -21.15 -112.91 87.37
CA ASN A 9 -21.75 -113.72 88.47
C ASN A 9 -22.04 -113.08 89.86
N ASN A 10 -22.22 -111.76 90.02
CA ASN A 10 -22.96 -111.23 91.18
C ASN A 10 -23.45 -109.80 90.96
N ILE A 11 -24.75 -109.55 91.17
CA ILE A 11 -25.39 -108.23 91.02
C ILE A 11 -25.52 -107.57 92.40
N ILE A 12 -24.38 -107.25 93.00
CA ILE A 12 -24.31 -106.44 94.22
C ILE A 12 -23.56 -105.16 93.84
N VAL A 13 -24.27 -104.03 93.87
CA VAL A 13 -23.72 -102.72 93.52
C VAL A 13 -23.70 -101.88 94.80
N TYR A 14 -22.51 -101.43 95.20
CA TYR A 14 -22.37 -100.61 96.40
C TYR A 14 -22.85 -99.19 96.16
N GLN A 15 -23.49 -98.60 97.17
CA GLN A 15 -24.15 -97.28 97.05
C GLN A 15 -23.15 -96.15 96.73
N GLU A 16 -21.89 -96.31 97.17
CA GLU A 16 -20.77 -95.42 96.86
C GLU A 16 -20.35 -95.50 95.38
N ASP A 17 -20.36 -96.69 94.76
CA ASP A 17 -20.05 -96.85 93.32
C ASP A 17 -21.11 -96.16 92.43
N ILE A 18 -22.38 -96.17 92.85
CA ILE A 18 -23.47 -95.48 92.14
C ILE A 18 -23.26 -93.96 92.21
N GLN A 19 -22.89 -93.42 93.37
CA GLN A 19 -22.55 -92.00 93.52
C GLN A 19 -21.28 -91.63 92.75
N ALA A 20 -20.29 -92.52 92.70
CA ALA A 20 -19.08 -92.33 91.89
C ALA A 20 -19.38 -92.27 90.39
N ILE A 21 -20.34 -93.06 89.88
CA ILE A 21 -20.78 -92.98 88.48
C ILE A 21 -21.65 -91.73 88.24
N ALA A 22 -22.57 -91.40 89.16
CA ALA A 22 -23.46 -90.24 89.02
C ALA A 22 -22.73 -88.88 89.08
N SER A 23 -21.55 -88.83 89.71
CA SER A 23 -20.70 -87.63 89.78
C SER A 23 -19.72 -87.48 88.59
N LEU A 24 -19.73 -88.41 87.62
CA LEU A 24 -18.91 -88.29 86.42
C LEU A 24 -19.48 -87.26 85.43
N ASN A 25 -18.64 -86.32 85.01
CA ASN A 25 -18.95 -85.41 83.90
C ASN A 25 -19.31 -86.18 82.62
N GLY A 26 -20.19 -85.62 81.78
CA GLY A 26 -20.71 -86.29 80.57
C GLY A 26 -19.65 -86.90 79.64
N LYS A 27 -18.49 -86.23 79.47
CA LYS A 27 -17.35 -86.78 78.70
C LYS A 27 -16.73 -88.03 79.34
N ASN A 28 -16.69 -88.09 80.66
CA ASN A 28 -16.18 -89.23 81.43
C ASN A 28 -17.19 -90.38 81.45
N LEU A 29 -18.49 -90.08 81.48
CA LEU A 29 -19.56 -91.06 81.22
C LEU A 29 -19.44 -91.68 79.82
N THR A 30 -19.28 -90.88 78.75
CA THR A 30 -19.04 -91.44 77.40
C THR A 30 -17.76 -92.28 77.34
N ASN A 31 -16.64 -91.82 77.92
CA ASN A 31 -15.41 -92.63 77.97
C ASN A 31 -15.61 -93.94 78.77
N LEU A 32 -16.45 -93.95 79.81
CA LEU A 32 -16.78 -95.15 80.59
C LEU A 32 -17.64 -96.12 79.75
N PHE A 33 -18.69 -95.63 79.08
CA PHE A 33 -19.50 -96.42 78.16
C PHE A 33 -18.68 -96.96 76.97
N GLU A 34 -17.81 -96.14 76.36
CA GLU A 34 -16.89 -96.55 75.28
C GLU A 34 -15.93 -97.67 75.74
N ARG A 35 -15.47 -97.64 76.99
CA ARG A 35 -14.64 -98.70 77.59
C ARG A 35 -15.43 -99.98 77.87
N ILE A 36 -16.62 -99.87 78.47
CA ILE A 36 -17.48 -101.03 78.77
C ILE A 36 -17.95 -101.72 77.48
N SER A 37 -18.28 -100.95 76.44
CA SER A 37 -18.68 -101.46 75.13
C SER A 37 -17.52 -101.95 74.26
N GLY A 38 -16.26 -101.81 74.70
CA GLY A 38 -15.06 -102.10 73.92
C GLY A 38 -14.77 -101.14 72.75
N SER A 39 -15.73 -100.28 72.38
CA SER A 39 -15.62 -99.31 71.25
C SER A 39 -14.45 -98.34 71.36
N ILE A 40 -13.88 -98.14 72.56
CA ILE A 40 -12.70 -97.32 72.79
C ILE A 40 -11.47 -97.76 71.95
N SER A 41 -11.40 -99.03 71.54
CA SER A 41 -10.30 -99.57 70.71
C SER A 41 -10.27 -98.94 69.31
N PHE A 42 -11.43 -98.80 68.66
CA PHE A 42 -11.58 -98.25 67.31
C PHE A 42 -11.47 -96.73 67.24
N ARG A 43 -11.36 -96.04 68.39
CA ARG A 43 -11.28 -94.57 68.45
C ARG A 43 -10.10 -94.01 67.67
N ARG A 44 -8.97 -94.72 67.65
CA ARG A 44 -7.77 -94.31 66.88
C ARG A 44 -8.03 -94.37 65.38
N ASP A 45 -8.65 -95.45 64.91
CA ASP A 45 -8.97 -95.66 63.50
C ASP A 45 -10.06 -94.71 63.02
N TYR A 46 -11.06 -94.42 63.87
CA TYR A 46 -12.06 -93.40 63.59
C TYR A 46 -11.44 -91.99 63.46
N GLN A 47 -10.49 -91.64 64.32
CA GLN A 47 -9.80 -90.34 64.26
C GLN A 47 -8.87 -90.22 63.04
N THR A 48 -8.17 -91.30 62.64
CA THR A 48 -7.35 -91.29 61.42
C THR A 48 -8.21 -91.23 60.16
N LEU A 49 -9.31 -92.00 60.08
CA LEU A 49 -10.29 -91.93 58.99
C LEU A 49 -10.94 -90.55 58.87
N LEU A 50 -11.33 -89.93 60.00
CA LEU A 50 -11.90 -88.58 60.01
C LEU A 50 -10.89 -87.54 59.48
N SER A 51 -9.62 -87.63 59.92
CA SER A 51 -8.54 -86.77 59.44
C SER A 51 -8.28 -86.95 57.93
N GLN A 52 -8.30 -88.19 57.43
CA GLN A 52 -8.19 -88.49 55.99
C GLN A 52 -9.36 -87.90 55.18
N ILE A 53 -10.59 -87.97 55.70
CA ILE A 53 -11.78 -87.35 55.08
C ILE A 53 -11.65 -85.82 55.04
N GLU A 54 -11.13 -85.20 56.09
CA GLU A 54 -10.90 -83.75 56.13
C GLU A 54 -9.79 -83.31 55.17
N GLN A 55 -8.67 -84.06 55.11
CA GLN A 55 -7.58 -83.82 54.15
C GLN A 55 -8.09 -83.95 52.70
N ALA A 56 -8.80 -85.03 52.37
CA ALA A 56 -9.38 -85.23 51.04
C ALA A 56 -10.38 -84.11 50.66
N ARG A 57 -11.18 -83.61 51.62
CA ARG A 57 -12.06 -82.44 51.42
C ARG A 57 -11.28 -81.14 51.18
N LEU A 58 -10.17 -80.92 51.88
CA LEU A 58 -9.31 -79.76 51.70
C LEU A 58 -8.62 -79.79 50.33
N ASP A 59 -8.09 -80.94 49.92
CA ASP A 59 -7.42 -81.09 48.63
C ASP A 59 -8.41 -81.03 47.46
N GLY A 60 -9.61 -81.58 47.61
CA GLY A 60 -10.71 -81.37 46.66
C GLY A 60 -11.07 -79.88 46.47
N LYS A 61 -11.08 -79.09 47.55
CA LYS A 61 -11.27 -77.62 47.47
C LYS A 61 -10.11 -76.92 46.77
N LYS A 62 -8.85 -77.29 47.05
CA LYS A 62 -7.66 -76.74 46.37
C LYS A 62 -7.71 -77.02 44.87
N LEU A 63 -7.97 -78.27 44.48
CA LEU A 63 -8.08 -78.69 43.08
C LEU A 63 -9.22 -77.97 42.35
N PHE A 64 -10.37 -77.79 43.00
CA PHE A 64 -11.48 -77.01 42.43
C PHE A 64 -11.12 -75.54 42.19
N ASN A 65 -10.48 -74.89 43.17
CA ASN A 65 -10.03 -73.50 43.03
C ASN A 65 -8.98 -73.35 41.94
N SER A 66 -7.96 -74.22 41.91
CA SER A 66 -6.93 -74.23 40.85
C SER A 66 -7.55 -74.47 39.46
N LYS A 67 -8.49 -75.41 39.33
CA LYS A 67 -9.24 -75.63 38.08
C LYS A 67 -10.04 -74.39 37.65
N LYS A 68 -10.69 -73.71 38.60
CA LYS A 68 -11.42 -72.45 38.35
C LYS A 68 -10.48 -71.35 37.87
N GLU A 69 -9.33 -71.18 38.52
CA GLU A 69 -8.29 -70.23 38.12
C GLU A 69 -7.77 -70.52 36.70
N LEU A 70 -7.37 -71.76 36.41
CA LEU A 70 -6.92 -72.20 35.09
C LEU A 70 -7.97 -71.96 33.98
N LEU A 71 -9.27 -72.18 34.27
CA LEU A 71 -10.34 -71.86 33.32
C LEU A 71 -10.49 -70.34 33.09
N THR A 72 -10.31 -69.51 34.12
CA THR A 72 -10.36 -68.05 33.96
C THR A 72 -9.13 -67.50 33.22
N THR A 73 -7.93 -68.02 33.47
CA THR A 73 -6.72 -67.62 32.74
C THR A 73 -6.78 -68.08 31.29
N GLN A 74 -7.26 -69.30 31.01
CA GLN A 74 -7.48 -69.78 29.64
C GLN A 74 -8.47 -68.91 28.85
N LYS A 75 -9.57 -68.46 29.48
CA LYS A 75 -10.51 -67.52 28.85
C LYS A 75 -9.82 -66.18 28.53
N ARG A 76 -9.17 -65.57 29.53
CA ARG A 76 -8.42 -64.30 29.35
C ARG A 76 -7.40 -64.39 28.22
N LEU A 77 -6.62 -65.48 28.14
CA LEU A 77 -5.62 -65.68 27.08
C LEU A 77 -6.26 -65.81 25.69
N ARG A 78 -7.42 -66.48 25.56
CA ARG A 78 -8.16 -66.55 24.30
C ARG A 78 -8.70 -65.19 23.88
N ASP A 79 -9.22 -64.41 24.82
CA ASP A 79 -9.79 -63.09 24.53
C ASP A 79 -8.69 -62.09 24.13
N VAL A 80 -7.56 -62.08 24.84
CA VAL A 80 -6.35 -61.30 24.45
C VAL A 80 -5.83 -61.73 23.08
N SER A 81 -5.81 -63.03 22.77
CA SER A 81 -5.39 -63.52 21.44
C SER A 81 -6.32 -63.06 20.32
N LYS A 82 -7.63 -62.96 20.58
CA LYS A 82 -8.61 -62.42 19.62
C LYS A 82 -8.43 -60.91 19.43
N THR A 83 -8.29 -60.13 20.51
CA THR A 83 -8.10 -58.67 20.41
C THR A 83 -6.80 -58.33 19.70
N ASN A 84 -5.70 -59.06 19.97
CA ASN A 84 -4.43 -58.84 19.29
C ASN A 84 -4.52 -59.11 17.79
N ARG A 85 -5.24 -60.16 17.35
CA ARG A 85 -5.47 -60.42 15.91
C ARG A 85 -6.24 -59.29 15.23
N ILE A 86 -7.30 -58.78 15.86
CA ILE A 86 -8.09 -57.67 15.33
C ILE A 86 -7.25 -56.39 15.28
N SER A 87 -6.46 -56.13 16.33
CA SER A 87 -5.54 -54.97 16.37
C SER A 87 -4.47 -55.03 15.28
N HIS A 88 -3.88 -56.20 15.03
CA HIS A 88 -2.91 -56.38 13.94
C HIS A 88 -3.55 -56.15 12.57
N GLY A 89 -4.74 -56.70 12.30
CA GLY A 89 -5.45 -56.48 11.03
C GLY A 89 -5.78 -55.00 10.79
N LEU A 90 -6.27 -54.29 11.80
CA LEU A 90 -6.50 -52.84 11.73
C LEU A 90 -5.21 -52.05 11.48
N GLN A 91 -4.08 -52.50 12.03
CA GLN A 91 -2.79 -51.84 11.86
C GLN A 91 -2.21 -52.07 10.44
N GLU A 92 -2.38 -53.27 9.87
CA GLU A 92 -2.05 -53.56 8.47
C GLU A 92 -2.90 -52.74 7.49
N GLU A 93 -4.21 -52.62 7.74
CA GLU A 93 -5.10 -51.74 6.96
C GLU A 93 -4.68 -50.27 7.07
N TYR A 94 -4.40 -49.79 8.29
CA TYR A 94 -3.92 -48.42 8.52
C TYR A 94 -2.60 -48.15 7.77
N GLU A 95 -1.63 -49.06 7.82
CA GLU A 95 -0.40 -48.93 7.04
C GLU A 95 -0.64 -48.91 5.53
N LYS A 96 -1.58 -49.72 5.03
CA LYS A 96 -1.96 -49.76 3.61
C LYS A 96 -2.59 -48.44 3.16
N TYR A 97 -3.45 -47.82 3.98
CA TYR A 97 -4.00 -46.50 3.71
C TYR A 97 -2.95 -45.39 3.84
N LEU A 98 -2.06 -45.46 4.83
CA LEU A 98 -0.95 -44.52 5.01
C LEU A 98 0.00 -44.52 3.80
N LYS A 99 0.38 -45.71 3.31
CA LYS A 99 1.20 -45.87 2.09
C LYS A 99 0.51 -45.26 0.86
N LYS A 100 -0.81 -45.48 0.68
CA LYS A 100 -1.60 -44.84 -0.40
C LYS A 100 -1.67 -43.33 -0.26
N PHE A 101 -1.87 -42.80 0.95
CA PHE A 101 -1.94 -41.36 1.21
C PHE A 101 -0.61 -40.66 0.94
N ILE A 102 0.51 -41.25 1.38
CA ILE A 102 1.86 -40.74 1.08
C ILE A 102 2.11 -40.76 -0.43
N LEU A 103 1.76 -41.83 -1.13
CA LEU A 103 1.90 -41.92 -2.59
C LEU A 103 1.08 -40.86 -3.33
N ALA A 104 -0.17 -40.60 -2.90
CA ALA A 104 -1.02 -39.55 -3.47
C ALA A 104 -0.43 -38.15 -3.25
N ASN A 105 0.11 -37.87 -2.06
CA ASN A 105 0.79 -36.60 -1.78
C ASN A 105 2.07 -36.43 -2.62
N LEU A 106 2.86 -37.49 -2.80
CA LEU A 106 4.04 -37.47 -3.68
C LEU A 106 3.66 -37.20 -5.14
N TYR A 107 2.55 -37.78 -5.61
CA TYR A 107 2.03 -37.53 -6.96
C TYR A 107 1.54 -36.08 -7.16
N ILE A 108 0.85 -35.51 -6.17
CA ILE A 108 0.45 -34.09 -6.18
C ILE A 108 1.68 -33.17 -6.17
N LEU A 109 2.72 -33.52 -5.40
CA LEU A 109 3.99 -32.78 -5.38
C LEU A 109 4.69 -32.84 -6.74
N ASP A 110 4.79 -34.01 -7.37
CA ASP A 110 5.36 -34.18 -8.73
C ASP A 110 4.61 -33.34 -9.79
N ILE A 111 3.27 -33.31 -9.76
CA ILE A 111 2.48 -32.41 -10.61
C ILE A 111 2.85 -30.94 -10.36
N SER A 112 2.93 -30.53 -9.08
CA SER A 112 3.25 -29.14 -8.73
C SER A 112 4.67 -28.74 -9.15
N ILE A 113 5.65 -29.65 -9.07
CA ILE A 113 7.02 -29.47 -9.55
C ILE A 113 6.98 -29.24 -11.07
N LYS A 114 6.31 -30.12 -11.83
CA LYS A 114 6.17 -29.97 -13.30
C LYS A 114 5.53 -28.64 -13.70
N MET A 115 4.51 -28.18 -12.98
CA MET A 115 3.90 -26.86 -13.20
C MET A 115 4.85 -25.70 -12.90
N VAL A 116 5.78 -25.84 -11.95
CA VAL A 116 6.81 -24.84 -11.64
C VAL A 116 7.92 -24.86 -12.68
N GLU A 117 8.39 -26.04 -13.10
CA GLU A 117 9.37 -26.20 -14.19
C GLU A 117 8.88 -25.55 -15.49
N GLU A 118 7.62 -25.74 -15.86
CA GLU A 118 7.05 -25.13 -17.07
C GLU A 118 6.96 -23.59 -16.96
N LYS A 119 6.68 -23.05 -15.76
CA LYS A 119 6.74 -21.60 -15.50
C LYS A 119 8.17 -21.08 -15.60
N ILE A 120 9.16 -21.79 -15.06
CA ILE A 120 10.58 -21.44 -15.17
C ILE A 120 11.01 -21.44 -16.65
N ARG A 121 10.60 -22.45 -17.42
CA ARG A 121 10.87 -22.54 -18.88
C ARG A 121 10.36 -21.31 -19.64
N LYS A 122 9.10 -20.93 -19.40
CA LYS A 122 8.49 -19.72 -20.00
C LYS A 122 9.20 -18.42 -19.57
N LEU A 123 9.64 -18.33 -18.31
CA LEU A 123 10.41 -17.18 -17.83
C LEU A 123 11.81 -17.09 -18.47
N LEU A 124 12.48 -18.23 -18.71
CA LEU A 124 13.76 -18.27 -19.43
C LEU A 124 13.60 -17.80 -20.88
N GLU A 125 12.59 -18.26 -21.61
CA GLU A 125 12.28 -17.77 -22.97
C GLU A 125 12.00 -16.26 -22.98
N MET A 126 11.27 -15.74 -21.99
CA MET A 126 11.00 -14.29 -21.86
C MET A 126 12.28 -13.51 -21.52
N LYS A 127 13.20 -14.09 -20.75
CA LYS A 127 14.51 -13.50 -20.45
C LYS A 127 15.37 -13.41 -21.71
N GLU A 128 15.49 -14.50 -22.47
CA GLU A 128 16.27 -14.56 -23.71
C GLU A 128 15.74 -13.55 -24.76
N LYS A 129 14.40 -13.48 -24.94
CA LYS A 129 13.75 -12.47 -25.80
C LYS A 129 14.03 -11.02 -25.36
N LYS A 130 14.29 -10.77 -24.07
CA LYS A 130 14.71 -9.45 -23.57
C LYS A 130 16.20 -9.21 -23.78
N GLU A 131 17.05 -10.20 -23.53
CA GLU A 131 18.50 -10.09 -23.75
C GLU A 131 18.85 -9.82 -25.21
N ASN A 132 18.15 -10.47 -26.16
CA ASN A 132 18.36 -10.19 -27.59
C ASN A 132 17.96 -8.75 -27.96
N LYS A 133 16.85 -8.22 -27.42
CA LYS A 133 16.46 -6.81 -27.57
C LYS A 133 17.44 -5.82 -26.91
N VAL A 134 18.14 -6.24 -25.86
CA VAL A 134 19.22 -5.43 -25.25
C VAL A 134 20.43 -5.40 -26.20
N LYS A 135 20.86 -6.55 -26.74
CA LYS A 135 21.95 -6.63 -27.73
C LYS A 135 21.67 -5.78 -28.99
N GLU A 136 20.45 -5.81 -29.52
CA GLU A 136 20.01 -4.94 -30.63
C GLU A 136 20.16 -3.45 -30.27
N ARG A 137 19.71 -3.04 -29.08
CA ARG A 137 19.83 -1.65 -28.61
C ARG A 137 21.29 -1.23 -28.37
N GLU A 138 22.13 -2.13 -27.89
CA GLU A 138 23.57 -1.88 -27.73
C GLU A 138 24.29 -1.71 -29.08
N GLN A 139 23.89 -2.43 -30.13
CA GLN A 139 24.38 -2.23 -31.49
C GLN A 139 23.99 -0.84 -32.01
N ILE A 140 22.71 -0.47 -31.90
CA ILE A 140 22.20 0.86 -32.30
C ILE A 140 22.92 1.98 -31.53
N LEU A 141 23.16 1.82 -30.22
CA LEU A 141 23.93 2.78 -29.43
C LEU A 141 25.38 2.94 -29.92
N LYS A 142 26.05 1.86 -30.31
CA LYS A 142 27.41 1.92 -30.89
C LYS A 142 27.42 2.64 -32.24
N GLU A 143 26.39 2.48 -33.06
CA GLU A 143 26.26 3.20 -34.33
C GLU A 143 25.98 4.69 -34.14
N LEU A 144 25.05 5.03 -33.25
CA LEU A 144 24.78 6.43 -32.88
C LEU A 144 26.03 7.11 -32.27
N GLN A 145 26.80 6.40 -31.46
CA GLN A 145 28.05 6.93 -30.90
C GLN A 145 29.08 7.28 -32.00
N LYS A 146 29.25 6.40 -33.00
CA LYS A 146 30.12 6.70 -34.17
C LYS A 146 29.64 7.95 -34.93
N ILE A 147 28.33 8.12 -35.10
CA ILE A 147 27.75 9.31 -35.75
C ILE A 147 28.03 10.57 -34.93
N ILE A 148 27.83 10.52 -33.60
CA ILE A 148 28.13 11.62 -32.67
C ILE A 148 29.61 12.00 -32.77
N ASP A 149 30.53 11.04 -32.71
CA ASP A 149 31.97 11.31 -32.73
C ASP A 149 32.43 11.83 -34.10
N SER A 150 31.82 11.38 -35.20
CA SER A 150 32.05 11.98 -36.53
C SER A 150 31.51 13.41 -36.65
N SER A 151 30.43 13.72 -35.92
CA SER A 151 29.81 15.06 -35.91
C SER A 151 30.62 16.03 -35.06
N LYS A 152 31.16 15.59 -33.92
CA LYS A 152 32.09 16.39 -33.09
C LYS A 152 33.32 16.82 -33.88
N LYS A 153 33.96 15.90 -34.62
CA LYS A 153 35.12 16.22 -35.47
C LYS A 153 34.81 17.31 -36.51
N LYS A 154 33.62 17.26 -37.13
CA LYS A 154 33.17 18.31 -38.06
C LYS A 154 32.94 19.65 -37.35
N ILE A 155 32.42 19.64 -36.14
CA ILE A 155 32.25 20.86 -35.32
C ILE A 155 33.61 21.47 -35.00
N GLU A 156 34.58 20.68 -34.51
CA GLU A 156 35.95 21.12 -34.26
C GLU A 156 36.61 21.72 -35.53
N GLU A 157 36.40 21.10 -36.69
CA GLU A 157 36.89 21.60 -37.99
C GLU A 157 36.26 22.94 -38.38
N TYR A 158 34.93 23.10 -38.19
CA TYR A 158 34.25 24.38 -38.42
C TYR A 158 34.66 25.47 -37.42
N GLU A 159 34.91 25.13 -36.16
CA GLU A 159 35.42 26.06 -35.14
C GLU A 159 36.83 26.55 -35.50
N LEU A 160 37.71 25.64 -35.95
CA LEU A 160 39.05 25.98 -36.42
C LEU A 160 38.99 26.91 -37.65
N GLN A 161 38.15 26.59 -38.64
CA GLN A 161 37.92 27.47 -39.81
C GLN A 161 37.36 28.84 -39.41
N SER A 162 36.43 28.89 -38.46
CA SER A 162 35.89 30.16 -37.95
C SER A 162 36.95 31.00 -37.24
N SER A 163 37.88 30.37 -36.52
CA SER A 163 39.01 31.04 -35.87
C SER A 163 40.01 31.63 -36.88
N VAL A 164 40.36 30.86 -37.92
CA VAL A 164 41.22 31.34 -39.03
C VAL A 164 40.55 32.48 -39.80
N ASN A 165 39.26 32.36 -40.11
CA ASN A 165 38.50 33.43 -40.77
C ASN A 165 38.40 34.69 -39.90
N PHE A 166 38.33 34.54 -38.57
CA PHE A 166 38.34 35.66 -37.64
C PHE A 166 39.70 36.36 -37.59
N SER A 167 40.82 35.63 -37.57
CA SER A 167 42.15 36.24 -37.61
C SER A 167 42.43 36.93 -38.94
N LEU A 168 42.09 36.31 -40.08
CA LEU A 168 42.18 36.93 -41.41
C LEU A 168 41.38 38.23 -41.48
N LYS A 169 40.19 38.28 -40.87
CA LYS A 169 39.35 39.48 -40.84
C LYS A 169 39.95 40.60 -39.98
N ILE A 170 40.72 40.26 -38.93
CA ILE A 170 41.50 41.24 -38.15
C ILE A 170 42.67 41.77 -38.98
N THR A 171 43.44 40.90 -39.66
CA THR A 171 44.57 41.31 -40.50
C THR A 171 44.13 42.20 -41.67
N VAL A 172 43.05 41.83 -42.38
CA VAL A 172 42.49 42.65 -43.46
C VAL A 172 42.03 44.02 -42.95
N ARG A 173 41.49 44.09 -41.72
CA ARG A 173 41.10 45.35 -41.10
C ARG A 173 42.30 46.24 -40.76
N ALA A 174 43.37 45.68 -40.18
CA ALA A 174 44.60 46.40 -39.90
C ALA A 174 45.22 46.98 -41.19
N ASN A 175 45.33 46.16 -42.24
CA ASN A 175 45.85 46.60 -43.55
C ASN A 175 44.98 47.71 -44.18
N PHE A 176 43.66 47.70 -43.95
CA PHE A 176 42.75 48.74 -44.42
C PHE A 176 42.88 50.04 -43.62
N GLU A 177 43.17 49.95 -42.32
CA GLU A 177 43.45 51.09 -41.45
C GLU A 177 44.81 51.75 -41.83
N GLU A 178 45.85 50.96 -42.13
CA GLU A 178 47.13 51.46 -42.68
C GLU A 178 46.95 52.14 -44.05
N LEU A 179 46.18 51.54 -44.96
CA LEU A 179 45.92 52.11 -46.28
C LEU A 179 45.16 53.44 -46.20
N ASN A 180 44.19 53.55 -45.28
CA ASN A 180 43.47 54.80 -45.03
C ASN A 180 44.37 55.91 -44.47
N GLU A 181 45.33 55.60 -43.60
CA GLU A 181 46.35 56.59 -43.20
C GLU A 181 47.17 57.09 -44.40
N GLN A 182 47.53 56.19 -45.31
CA GLN A 182 48.30 56.54 -46.49
C GLN A 182 47.49 57.42 -47.45
N ILE A 183 46.21 57.09 -47.69
CA ILE A 183 45.27 57.93 -48.43
C ILE A 183 45.18 59.33 -47.81
N MET A 184 45.01 59.45 -46.49
CA MET A 184 44.99 60.77 -45.83
C MET A 184 46.32 61.55 -45.94
N LYS A 185 47.47 60.87 -46.01
CA LYS A 185 48.78 61.52 -46.25
C LYS A 185 48.85 62.04 -47.68
N ASP A 186 48.33 61.30 -48.66
CA ASP A 186 48.35 61.67 -50.08
C ASP A 186 47.30 62.73 -50.43
N GLU A 187 46.12 62.71 -49.81
CA GLU A 187 45.14 63.82 -49.88
C GLU A 187 45.73 65.14 -49.40
N LYS A 188 46.48 65.14 -48.29
CA LYS A 188 47.19 66.34 -47.80
C LYS A 188 48.27 66.84 -48.77
N LYS A 189 48.93 65.95 -49.51
CA LYS A 189 49.87 66.33 -50.59
C LYS A 189 49.12 66.91 -51.80
N ILE A 190 47.99 66.33 -52.19
CA ILE A 190 47.15 66.87 -53.26
C ILE A 190 46.68 68.29 -52.90
N GLU A 191 46.27 68.51 -51.65
CA GLU A 191 45.83 69.83 -51.18
C GLU A 191 46.95 70.87 -51.14
N SER A 192 48.18 70.49 -50.77
CA SER A 192 49.32 71.43 -50.84
C SER A 192 49.76 71.72 -52.28
N VAL A 193 49.69 70.72 -53.18
CA VAL A 193 49.93 70.90 -54.62
C VAL A 193 48.88 71.82 -55.25
N LYS A 194 47.59 71.65 -54.92
CA LYS A 194 46.52 72.56 -55.37
C LYS A 194 46.79 74.01 -54.97
N LYS A 195 47.14 74.27 -53.70
CA LYS A 195 47.48 75.62 -53.21
C LYS A 195 48.70 76.24 -53.91
N ASN A 196 49.66 75.42 -54.35
CA ASN A 196 50.79 75.90 -55.13
C ASN A 196 50.39 76.18 -56.60
N LEU A 197 49.47 75.39 -57.17
CA LEU A 197 48.88 75.63 -58.48
C LEU A 197 48.03 76.91 -58.52
N GLU A 198 47.26 77.20 -57.46
CA GLU A 198 46.50 78.45 -57.31
C GLU A 198 47.44 79.67 -57.39
N LYS A 199 48.53 79.66 -56.60
CA LYS A 199 49.54 80.72 -56.62
C LYS A 199 50.22 80.87 -57.98
N ALA A 200 50.51 79.75 -58.66
CA ALA A 200 51.09 79.79 -60.01
C ALA A 200 50.14 80.48 -61.01
N ARG A 201 48.82 80.23 -60.90
CA ARG A 201 47.80 80.92 -61.71
C ARG A 201 47.73 82.42 -61.41
N GLU A 202 47.81 82.81 -60.14
CA GLU A 202 47.87 84.24 -59.75
C GLU A 202 49.11 84.94 -60.36
N PHE A 203 50.26 84.26 -60.40
CA PHE A 203 51.46 84.76 -61.08
C PHE A 203 51.29 84.84 -62.60
N ASP A 204 50.69 83.84 -63.25
CA ASP A 204 50.45 83.87 -64.70
C ASP A 204 49.39 84.91 -65.11
N GLU A 205 48.35 85.15 -64.31
CA GLU A 205 47.43 86.29 -64.52
C GLU A 205 48.15 87.64 -64.41
N SER A 206 49.09 87.76 -63.47
CA SER A 206 49.91 88.96 -63.32
C SER A 206 50.82 89.17 -64.56
N ARG A 207 51.44 88.11 -65.08
CA ARG A 207 52.20 88.15 -66.33
C ARG A 207 51.33 88.48 -67.54
N ALA A 208 50.10 87.97 -67.61
CA ALA A 208 49.16 88.28 -68.69
C ALA A 208 48.74 89.75 -68.69
N LYS A 209 48.62 90.39 -67.53
CA LYS A 209 48.39 91.84 -67.41
C LYS A 209 49.60 92.64 -67.90
N ALA A 210 50.81 92.27 -67.49
CA ALA A 210 52.05 92.89 -67.98
C ALA A 210 52.29 92.72 -69.50
N MET A 211 51.86 91.59 -70.10
CA MET A 211 51.90 91.43 -71.55
C MET A 211 50.93 92.37 -72.28
N LYS A 212 49.72 92.61 -71.74
CA LYS A 212 48.79 93.57 -72.33
C LYS A 212 49.31 95.00 -72.29
N GLU A 213 49.99 95.40 -71.22
CA GLU A 213 50.63 96.73 -71.13
C GLU A 213 51.74 96.91 -72.19
N LEU A 214 52.46 95.83 -72.54
CA LEU A 214 53.42 95.81 -73.66
C LEU A 214 52.74 95.81 -75.05
N GLU A 215 51.60 95.14 -75.21
CA GLU A 215 50.80 95.19 -76.44
C GLU A 215 50.20 96.59 -76.68
N ASP A 216 49.76 97.28 -75.63
CA ASP A 216 49.24 98.66 -75.73
C ASP A 216 50.37 99.68 -75.99
N ALA A 217 51.58 99.47 -75.45
CA ALA A 217 52.76 100.25 -75.83
C ALA A 217 53.10 100.12 -77.34
N LEU A 218 52.90 98.93 -77.92
CA LEU A 218 53.11 98.68 -79.36
C LEU A 218 52.05 99.31 -80.28
N LYS A 219 50.84 99.61 -79.77
CA LYS A 219 49.82 100.35 -80.54
C LYS A 219 50.19 101.83 -80.68
N ILE A 220 50.66 102.44 -79.58
CA ILE A 220 51.03 103.87 -79.52
C ILE A 220 52.13 104.25 -80.53
N GLU A 221 53.03 103.32 -80.87
CA GLU A 221 54.09 103.56 -81.87
C GLU A 221 53.64 103.32 -83.32
N ASN A 222 52.63 102.47 -83.56
CA ASN A 222 52.11 102.19 -84.90
C ASN A 222 51.03 103.17 -85.37
N GLU A 223 50.32 103.84 -84.46
CA GLU A 223 49.17 104.72 -84.77
C GLU A 223 49.54 106.15 -85.20
N LYS A 224 50.84 106.48 -85.32
CA LYS A 224 51.31 107.75 -85.94
C LYS A 224 51.39 107.72 -87.48
N LYS A 225 50.80 106.71 -88.13
CA LYS A 225 50.68 106.62 -89.60
C LYS A 225 49.21 106.53 -90.04
N LYS A 226 48.74 107.65 -90.61
CA LYS A 226 47.47 107.89 -91.34
C LYS A 226 46.21 108.15 -90.50
N GLU A 227 45.69 109.35 -90.74
CA GLU A 227 44.43 109.92 -90.25
C GLU A 227 43.20 109.47 -91.08
N CYS A 228 42.01 109.91 -90.63
CA CYS A 228 40.71 109.93 -91.31
C CYS A 228 40.03 108.56 -91.52
N LEU A 229 38.74 108.34 -91.25
CA LEU A 229 37.61 109.17 -90.75
C LEU A 229 36.57 108.17 -90.13
N ASP A 230 35.58 108.46 -89.28
CA ASP A 230 35.07 109.72 -88.69
C ASP A 230 34.42 109.43 -87.30
N ALA A 231 33.86 110.43 -86.62
CA ALA A 231 32.97 110.32 -85.46
C ALA A 231 31.47 110.32 -85.90
N SER A 232 30.43 110.24 -85.06
CA SER A 232 30.30 110.35 -83.59
C SER A 232 28.93 109.76 -83.14
N ASN A 233 28.83 109.35 -81.87
CA ASN A 233 27.77 109.65 -80.87
C ASN A 233 26.32 110.02 -81.35
N GLN A 234 25.24 109.68 -80.62
CA GLN A 234 25.08 109.53 -79.17
C GLN A 234 23.71 108.90 -78.85
N ASP A 235 23.53 108.28 -77.67
CA ASP A 235 22.20 107.88 -77.18
C ASP A 235 22.02 108.27 -75.68
N PRO A 236 20.83 108.77 -75.27
CA PRO A 236 20.47 109.05 -73.86
C PRO A 236 19.60 107.93 -73.25
N ALA A 237 19.71 107.67 -71.95
CA ALA A 237 18.89 106.63 -71.30
C ALA A 237 18.45 106.96 -69.87
N ASN A 238 17.14 107.15 -69.67
CA ASN A 238 16.49 107.01 -68.36
C ASN A 238 14.97 106.76 -68.46
N TRP A 239 14.54 105.50 -68.64
CA TRP A 239 13.19 105.05 -68.24
C TRP A 239 13.13 103.59 -67.72
N GLU A 240 14.26 102.88 -67.68
CA GLU A 240 14.30 101.40 -67.60
C GLU A 240 14.14 100.79 -66.19
N LYS A 241 14.31 101.58 -65.12
CA LYS A 241 14.42 101.07 -63.73
C LYS A 241 13.13 100.57 -63.10
N ILE A 242 11.95 101.05 -63.53
CA ILE A 242 10.67 100.65 -62.90
C ILE A 242 10.22 99.27 -63.40
N GLN A 243 10.48 98.96 -64.69
CA GLN A 243 10.11 97.67 -65.28
C GLN A 243 10.98 96.51 -64.77
N GLN A 244 12.19 96.79 -64.29
CA GLN A 244 13.10 95.81 -63.69
C GLN A 244 12.59 95.31 -62.32
N HIS A 245 12.10 96.22 -61.45
CA HIS A 245 11.62 95.85 -60.12
C HIS A 245 10.32 95.03 -60.11
N GLU A 246 9.38 95.28 -61.02
CA GLU A 246 8.14 94.48 -61.13
C GLU A 246 8.47 93.04 -61.56
N ASN A 247 9.35 92.86 -62.56
CA ASN A 247 9.82 91.55 -63.00
C ASN A 247 10.58 90.79 -61.89
N GLU A 248 11.37 91.49 -61.08
CA GLU A 248 12.10 90.91 -59.96
C GLU A 248 11.17 90.48 -58.81
N TYR A 249 10.12 91.26 -58.52
CA TYR A 249 9.08 90.91 -57.56
C TYR A 249 8.28 89.66 -57.99
N GLN A 250 7.87 89.57 -59.25
CA GLN A 250 7.19 88.37 -59.77
C GLN A 250 8.11 87.13 -59.70
N ARG A 251 9.41 87.27 -60.02
CA ARG A 251 10.39 86.18 -59.92
C ARG A 251 10.56 85.68 -58.48
N LEU A 252 10.68 86.59 -57.52
CA LEU A 252 10.74 86.26 -56.08
C LEU A 252 9.47 85.57 -55.60
N LYS A 253 8.29 86.04 -56.03
CA LYS A 253 6.99 85.44 -55.70
C LYS A 253 6.87 84.00 -56.21
N THR A 254 7.32 83.73 -57.44
CA THR A 254 7.37 82.37 -58.00
C THR A 254 8.27 81.46 -57.17
N ILE A 255 9.51 81.88 -56.86
CA ILE A 255 10.46 81.10 -56.04
C ILE A 255 9.91 80.80 -54.64
N VAL A 256 9.21 81.76 -54.01
CA VAL A 256 8.55 81.54 -52.71
C VAL A 256 7.39 80.56 -52.84
N SER A 257 6.59 80.63 -53.91
CA SER A 257 5.50 79.68 -54.14
C SER A 257 6.01 78.26 -54.38
N GLU A 258 7.08 78.08 -55.15
CA GLU A 258 7.74 76.78 -55.38
C GLU A 258 8.30 76.20 -54.07
N LYS A 259 8.98 77.01 -53.27
CA LYS A 259 9.47 76.60 -51.94
C LYS A 259 8.33 76.23 -50.99
N ASN A 260 7.23 76.98 -50.99
CA ASN A 260 6.07 76.64 -50.16
C ASN A 260 5.42 75.32 -50.60
N VAL A 261 5.31 75.04 -51.91
CA VAL A 261 4.81 73.75 -52.40
C VAL A 261 5.72 72.60 -51.97
N THR A 262 7.05 72.74 -52.07
CA THR A 262 7.99 71.68 -51.61
C THR A 262 7.95 71.49 -50.09
N ILE A 263 7.78 72.55 -49.30
CA ILE A 263 7.62 72.47 -47.84
C ILE A 263 6.30 71.77 -47.47
N VAL A 264 5.18 72.08 -48.13
CA VAL A 264 3.89 71.42 -47.89
C VAL A 264 3.96 69.93 -48.25
N GLN A 265 4.57 69.58 -49.39
CA GLN A 265 4.80 68.18 -49.77
C GLN A 265 5.71 67.43 -48.77
N ALA A 266 6.73 68.11 -48.24
CA ALA A 266 7.58 67.55 -47.17
C ALA A 266 6.79 67.34 -45.87
N LEU A 267 5.91 68.28 -45.49
CA LEU A 267 5.05 68.15 -44.32
C LEU A 267 4.03 67.01 -44.48
N ASP A 268 3.35 66.91 -45.63
CA ASP A 268 2.39 65.83 -45.91
C ASP A 268 3.06 64.45 -45.86
N THR A 269 4.26 64.31 -46.43
CA THR A 269 4.99 63.03 -46.41
C THR A 269 5.50 62.67 -45.01
N LEU A 270 5.90 63.65 -44.19
CA LEU A 270 6.20 63.45 -42.77
C LEU A 270 4.95 63.07 -41.97
N GLU A 271 3.80 63.69 -42.24
CA GLU A 271 2.57 63.39 -41.50
C GLU A 271 2.01 62.00 -41.83
N HIS A 272 2.09 61.58 -43.10
CA HIS A 272 1.76 60.21 -43.51
C HIS A 272 2.68 59.19 -42.83
N ARG A 273 3.99 59.48 -42.71
CA ARG A 273 4.92 58.63 -41.95
C ARG A 273 4.58 58.57 -40.46
N ARG A 274 4.25 59.71 -39.83
CA ARG A 274 3.81 59.79 -38.43
C ARG A 274 2.58 58.90 -38.18
N ARG A 275 1.51 59.07 -38.98
CA ARG A 275 0.29 58.24 -38.92
C ARG A 275 0.60 56.75 -39.16
N GLY A 276 1.57 56.44 -40.03
CA GLY A 276 2.08 55.09 -40.24
C GLY A 276 2.68 54.46 -38.97
N PHE A 277 3.55 55.20 -38.27
CA PHE A 277 4.12 54.75 -36.99
C PHE A 277 3.06 54.65 -35.89
N ASP A 278 2.15 55.62 -35.76
CA ASP A 278 1.07 55.58 -34.77
C ASP A 278 0.17 54.34 -34.94
N ASN A 279 -0.19 54.00 -36.18
CA ASN A 279 -0.96 52.79 -36.49
C ASN A 279 -0.19 51.49 -36.16
N GLN A 280 1.12 51.44 -36.42
CA GLN A 280 1.95 50.30 -36.05
C GLN A 280 2.08 50.16 -34.53
N MET A 281 2.28 51.28 -33.83
CA MET A 281 2.34 51.36 -32.37
C MET A 281 1.04 50.89 -31.71
N ALA A 282 -0.11 51.35 -32.21
CA ALA A 282 -1.42 50.89 -31.76
C ALA A 282 -1.64 49.38 -31.99
N ASN A 283 -1.16 48.84 -33.12
CA ASN A 283 -1.22 47.41 -33.41
C ASN A 283 -0.35 46.59 -32.42
N PHE A 284 0.90 46.99 -32.18
CA PHE A 284 1.75 46.36 -31.16
C PHE A 284 1.13 46.43 -29.76
N HIS A 285 0.50 47.55 -29.40
CA HIS A 285 -0.14 47.69 -28.10
C HIS A 285 -1.35 46.75 -27.93
N ARG A 286 -2.19 46.61 -28.97
CA ARG A 286 -3.28 45.62 -29.01
C ARG A 286 -2.75 44.18 -28.88
N GLN A 287 -1.73 43.82 -29.66
CA GLN A 287 -1.12 42.49 -29.62
C GLN A 287 -0.50 42.16 -28.25
N LEU A 288 0.15 43.14 -27.61
CA LEU A 288 0.69 42.98 -26.26
C LEU A 288 -0.42 42.76 -25.23
N ASN A 289 -1.51 43.53 -25.29
CA ASN A 289 -2.65 43.36 -24.38
C ASN A 289 -3.35 42.00 -24.58
N ASP A 290 -3.57 41.56 -25.82
CA ASP A 290 -4.12 40.24 -26.12
C ASP A 290 -3.25 39.09 -25.60
N LEU A 291 -1.92 39.21 -25.74
CA LEU A 291 -0.99 38.20 -25.25
C LEU A 291 -0.88 38.22 -23.72
N ASN A 292 -0.89 39.39 -23.08
CA ASN A 292 -0.93 39.52 -21.63
C ASN A 292 -2.23 38.88 -21.07
N ASN A 293 -3.39 39.17 -21.66
CA ASN A 293 -4.68 38.58 -21.27
C ASN A 293 -4.70 37.05 -21.43
N LYS A 294 -4.10 36.53 -22.51
CA LYS A 294 -3.92 35.08 -22.73
C LYS A 294 -2.97 34.46 -21.70
N LEU A 295 -1.91 35.17 -21.32
CA LEU A 295 -0.97 34.72 -20.30
C LEU A 295 -1.60 34.72 -18.91
N GLU A 296 -2.37 35.74 -18.54
CA GLU A 296 -3.05 35.83 -17.23
C GLU A 296 -4.09 34.71 -17.03
N LYS A 297 -4.82 34.35 -18.10
CA LYS A 297 -5.71 33.18 -18.07
C LYS A 297 -4.94 31.87 -17.90
N LYS A 298 -3.76 31.74 -18.55
CA LYS A 298 -2.89 30.57 -18.43
C LYS A 298 -2.24 30.45 -17.05
N THR A 299 -1.80 31.55 -16.43
CA THR A 299 -1.20 31.55 -15.09
C THR A 299 -2.20 31.18 -14.01
N LYS A 300 -3.44 31.70 -14.08
CA LYS A 300 -4.53 31.31 -13.15
C LYS A 300 -4.84 29.82 -13.24
N LEU A 301 -4.92 29.25 -14.44
CA LEU A 301 -5.13 27.81 -14.66
C LEU A 301 -3.97 26.97 -14.12
N LEU A 302 -2.71 27.37 -14.37
CA LEU A 302 -1.54 26.69 -13.83
C LEU A 302 -1.51 26.73 -12.30
N SER A 303 -1.73 27.90 -11.69
CA SER A 303 -1.73 28.06 -10.24
C SER A 303 -2.78 27.18 -9.54
N ASN A 304 -3.99 27.07 -10.10
CA ASN A 304 -5.05 26.20 -9.57
C ASN A 304 -4.71 24.71 -9.70
N ASN A 305 -4.10 24.31 -10.82
CA ASN A 305 -3.69 22.91 -11.01
C ASN A 305 -2.48 22.54 -10.15
N GLU A 306 -1.56 23.49 -9.90
CA GLU A 306 -0.44 23.31 -8.97
C GLU A 306 -0.89 23.18 -7.51
N SER A 307 -1.85 23.99 -7.06
CA SER A 307 -2.40 23.86 -5.69
C SER A 307 -3.14 22.53 -5.53
N GLY A 308 -3.97 22.15 -6.52
CA GLY A 308 -4.62 20.84 -6.58
C GLY A 308 -3.62 19.67 -6.51
N LEU A 309 -2.52 19.71 -7.28
CA LEU A 309 -1.47 18.70 -7.18
C LEU A 309 -0.80 18.68 -5.80
N LYS A 310 -0.51 19.84 -5.19
CA LYS A 310 0.11 19.90 -3.85
C LYS A 310 -0.79 19.27 -2.79
N GLU A 311 -2.11 19.41 -2.90
CA GLU A 311 -3.07 18.73 -2.02
C GLU A 311 -3.17 17.23 -2.30
N ILE A 312 -3.22 16.81 -3.57
CA ILE A 312 -3.26 15.39 -3.95
C ILE A 312 -1.98 14.67 -3.48
N VAL A 313 -0.80 15.28 -3.63
CA VAL A 313 0.47 14.72 -3.16
C VAL A 313 0.53 14.62 -1.63
N LYS A 314 -0.10 15.52 -0.87
CA LYS A 314 -0.27 15.36 0.58
C LYS A 314 -1.16 14.17 0.91
N LYS A 315 -2.34 14.09 0.28
CA LYS A 315 -3.30 12.99 0.47
C LYS A 315 -2.68 11.64 0.12
N ILE A 316 -1.93 11.54 -0.98
CA ILE A 316 -1.17 10.32 -1.35
C ILE A 316 -0.25 9.91 -0.19
N LYS A 317 0.61 10.81 0.30
CA LYS A 317 1.53 10.53 1.43
C LYS A 317 0.83 10.14 2.73
N GLU A 318 -0.35 10.69 3.00
CA GLU A 318 -1.19 10.31 4.14
C GLU A 318 -1.74 8.89 3.95
N THR A 319 -2.32 8.59 2.78
CA THR A 319 -2.82 7.24 2.45
C THR A 319 -1.73 6.18 2.29
N GLU A 320 -0.50 6.55 1.92
CA GLU A 320 0.67 5.66 1.92
C GLU A 320 1.04 5.21 3.33
N LYS A 321 0.99 6.12 4.32
CA LYS A 321 1.18 5.77 5.74
C LYS A 321 0.07 4.86 6.27
N GLU A 322 -1.19 5.19 5.99
CA GLU A 322 -2.32 4.30 6.34
C GLU A 322 -2.15 2.90 5.72
N LEU A 323 -1.64 2.83 4.48
CA LEU A 323 -1.35 1.56 3.82
C LEU A 323 -0.22 0.78 4.52
N GLU A 324 0.84 1.45 4.97
CA GLU A 324 1.94 0.83 5.72
C GLU A 324 1.48 0.29 7.09
N GLU A 325 0.70 1.07 7.85
CA GLU A 325 0.12 0.65 9.13
C GLU A 325 -0.76 -0.60 8.96
N VAL A 326 -1.68 -0.58 7.98
CA VAL A 326 -2.53 -1.73 7.64
C VAL A 326 -1.69 -2.91 7.11
N HIS A 327 -0.54 -2.68 6.46
CA HIS A 327 0.36 -3.76 6.06
C HIS A 327 1.02 -4.43 7.27
N GLN A 328 1.56 -3.64 8.20
CA GLN A 328 2.18 -4.15 9.42
C GLN A 328 1.19 -4.97 10.25
N ASP A 329 -0.05 -4.50 10.38
CA ASP A 329 -1.10 -5.25 11.10
C ASP A 329 -1.51 -6.53 10.36
N LEU A 330 -1.61 -6.50 9.02
CA LEU A 330 -1.82 -7.71 8.24
C LEU A 330 -0.66 -8.70 8.35
N ASP A 331 0.59 -8.25 8.45
CA ASP A 331 1.77 -9.13 8.51
C ASP A 331 1.93 -9.79 9.89
N LYS A 332 1.64 -9.05 10.98
CA LYS A 332 1.46 -9.61 12.33
C LYS A 332 0.42 -10.76 12.35
N LEU A 333 -0.65 -10.62 11.55
CA LEU A 333 -1.74 -11.60 11.46
C LEU A 333 -1.43 -12.78 10.50
N LYS A 334 -0.72 -12.54 9.38
CA LYS A 334 -0.37 -13.58 8.39
C LYS A 334 0.57 -14.66 8.95
N LEU A 335 1.53 -14.28 9.79
CA LEU A 335 2.59 -15.16 10.31
C LEU A 335 2.09 -16.43 11.03
N ASN A 336 0.80 -16.50 11.38
CA ASN A 336 0.21 -17.57 12.17
C ASN A 336 -0.99 -18.29 11.50
N ALA A 337 -1.31 -18.01 10.24
CA ALA A 337 -2.63 -18.32 9.66
C ALA A 337 -2.63 -19.07 8.30
N GLU A 338 -1.88 -20.17 8.18
CA GLU A 338 -2.09 -21.20 7.14
C GLU A 338 -2.12 -22.58 7.81
N THR A 339 -3.15 -23.41 7.62
CA THR A 339 -3.21 -24.32 6.46
C THR A 339 -4.61 -24.92 6.16
N SER A 340 -5.67 -24.53 6.89
CA SER A 340 -6.99 -25.21 6.81
C SER A 340 -8.17 -24.34 6.33
N GLU A 341 -8.00 -23.05 6.04
CA GLU A 341 -9.14 -22.15 5.78
C GLU A 341 -9.68 -22.13 4.34
N LYS A 342 -8.87 -22.41 3.31
CA LYS A 342 -9.27 -22.19 1.90
C LYS A 342 -10.54 -22.98 1.52
N GLN A 343 -10.55 -24.29 1.80
CA GLN A 343 -11.73 -25.15 1.60
C GLN A 343 -12.95 -24.71 2.43
N ARG A 344 -12.73 -24.17 3.65
CA ARG A 344 -13.81 -23.60 4.48
C ARG A 344 -14.39 -22.31 3.92
N LYS A 345 -13.61 -21.51 3.16
CA LYS A 345 -14.05 -20.22 2.61
C LYS A 345 -14.86 -20.39 1.31
N GLU A 346 -14.50 -21.32 0.45
CA GLU A 346 -15.23 -21.60 -0.80
C GLU A 346 -16.64 -22.11 -0.50
N LEU A 347 -16.78 -23.10 0.39
CA LEU A 347 -18.10 -23.62 0.82
C LEU A 347 -18.91 -22.63 1.68
N MET A 348 -18.24 -21.66 2.33
CA MET A 348 -18.95 -20.54 2.96
C MET A 348 -19.56 -19.58 1.95
N ALA A 349 -19.00 -19.43 0.75
CA ALA A 349 -19.59 -18.60 -0.30
C ALA A 349 -20.92 -19.19 -0.79
N GLU A 350 -21.02 -20.52 -0.93
CA GLU A 350 -22.27 -21.21 -1.28
C GLU A 350 -23.34 -21.02 -0.19
N LEU A 351 -22.98 -21.21 1.09
CA LEU A 351 -23.91 -20.93 2.19
C LEU A 351 -24.29 -19.45 2.27
N ASN A 352 -23.43 -18.52 1.83
CA ASN A 352 -23.69 -17.07 1.84
C ASN A 352 -24.70 -16.63 0.77
N ALA A 353 -25.15 -17.52 -0.12
CA ALA A 353 -26.24 -17.26 -1.05
C ALA A 353 -27.65 -17.36 -0.42
N ILE A 354 -27.75 -17.65 0.88
CA ILE A 354 -29.01 -17.63 1.65
C ILE A 354 -29.02 -16.35 2.50
N ASP A 355 -29.93 -15.43 2.17
CA ASP A 355 -30.04 -14.11 2.82
C ASP A 355 -30.57 -14.17 4.26
N GLU A 356 -31.37 -15.19 4.61
CA GLU A 356 -32.04 -15.37 5.92
C GLU A 356 -31.12 -15.88 7.05
N LYS A 357 -29.89 -15.32 7.15
CA LYS A 357 -28.90 -15.71 8.18
C LYS A 357 -28.00 -14.55 8.60
N TYR A 358 -27.61 -14.55 9.87
CA TYR A 358 -26.72 -13.51 10.43
C TYR A 358 -25.23 -13.87 10.34
N GLY A 359 -24.89 -15.16 10.17
CA GLY A 359 -23.50 -15.64 10.10
C GLY A 359 -23.07 -16.42 11.35
N ARG A 360 -21.77 -16.66 11.54
CA ARG A 360 -21.27 -17.38 12.74
C ARG A 360 -21.13 -16.46 13.94
N MET A 361 -21.36 -16.98 15.13
CA MET A 361 -21.38 -16.16 16.35
C MET A 361 -20.06 -15.42 16.64
N TYR A 362 -18.88 -16.00 16.36
CA TYR A 362 -17.60 -15.27 16.46
C TYR A 362 -17.43 -14.14 15.43
N GLN A 363 -18.20 -14.15 14.34
CA GLN A 363 -18.16 -13.12 13.30
C GLN A 363 -19.08 -11.94 13.62
N VAL A 364 -20.26 -12.23 14.18
CA VAL A 364 -21.30 -11.22 14.46
C VAL A 364 -21.14 -10.58 15.84
N CYS A 365 -20.49 -11.27 16.79
CA CYS A 365 -20.30 -10.80 18.15
C CYS A 365 -18.81 -10.55 18.43
N GLN A 366 -18.45 -9.29 18.73
CA GLN A 366 -17.07 -8.88 19.02
C GLN A 366 -16.93 -8.32 20.45
N PRO A 367 -15.78 -8.49 21.12
CA PRO A 367 -15.57 -7.91 22.44
C PRO A 367 -15.19 -6.43 22.35
N ILE A 368 -15.78 -5.58 23.20
CA ILE A 368 -15.53 -4.12 23.22
C ILE A 368 -14.05 -3.78 23.44
N HIS A 369 -13.29 -4.65 24.12
CA HIS A 369 -11.86 -4.48 24.31
C HIS A 369 -11.11 -5.81 24.15
N SER A 370 -9.91 -5.76 23.56
CA SER A 370 -9.08 -6.94 23.23
C SER A 370 -8.84 -7.88 24.42
N ARG A 371 -8.74 -7.33 25.64
CA ARG A 371 -8.60 -8.10 26.91
C ARG A 371 -9.70 -9.17 27.11
N TYR A 372 -10.87 -8.96 26.52
CA TYR A 372 -12.02 -9.86 26.68
C TYR A 372 -12.14 -10.94 25.59
N LYS A 373 -11.23 -10.98 24.59
CA LYS A 373 -11.20 -12.04 23.57
C LYS A 373 -11.07 -13.44 24.18
N ILE A 374 -10.21 -13.61 25.20
CA ILE A 374 -9.98 -14.87 25.90
C ILE A 374 -11.23 -15.36 26.65
N PRO A 375 -11.85 -14.58 27.57
CA PRO A 375 -13.08 -15.01 28.24
C PRO A 375 -14.26 -15.22 27.27
N MET A 376 -14.40 -14.41 26.21
CA MET A 376 -15.41 -14.63 25.16
C MET A 376 -15.22 -16.00 24.49
N ALA A 377 -14.03 -16.29 23.97
CA ALA A 377 -13.71 -17.55 23.30
C ALA A 377 -13.82 -18.79 24.23
N LYS A 378 -13.65 -18.58 25.54
CA LYS A 378 -13.86 -19.60 26.57
C LYS A 378 -15.34 -19.90 26.80
N VAL A 379 -16.16 -18.88 27.03
CA VAL A 379 -17.59 -19.03 27.33
C VAL A 379 -18.37 -19.50 26.11
N PHE A 380 -18.08 -18.97 24.92
CA PHE A 380 -18.71 -19.42 23.68
C PHE A 380 -18.43 -20.90 23.39
N GLY A 381 -17.25 -21.40 23.78
CA GLY A 381 -16.99 -22.84 23.86
C GLY A 381 -17.27 -23.57 22.55
N HIS A 382 -18.14 -24.58 22.60
CA HIS A 382 -18.63 -25.35 21.45
C HIS A 382 -19.61 -24.62 20.53
N PHE A 383 -20.14 -23.46 20.93
CA PHE A 383 -21.00 -22.62 20.08
C PHE A 383 -20.19 -21.55 19.35
N PHE A 384 -18.88 -21.42 19.61
CA PHE A 384 -18.02 -20.41 19.02
C PHE A 384 -18.20 -20.28 17.48
N SER A 385 -18.21 -21.40 16.77
CA SER A 385 -18.41 -21.48 15.32
C SER A 385 -19.85 -21.81 14.89
N ALA A 386 -20.84 -21.69 15.79
CA ALA A 386 -22.24 -21.94 15.46
C ALA A 386 -22.80 -20.84 14.56
N ILE A 387 -23.64 -21.21 13.60
CA ILE A 387 -24.31 -20.32 12.65
C ILE A 387 -25.65 -19.87 13.24
N ILE A 388 -25.88 -18.56 13.29
CA ILE A 388 -27.14 -17.95 13.74
C ILE A 388 -28.06 -17.76 12.53
N VAL A 389 -29.30 -18.22 12.66
CA VAL A 389 -30.32 -18.20 11.60
C VAL A 389 -31.67 -17.77 12.19
N ASP A 390 -32.56 -17.17 11.39
CA ASP A 390 -33.85 -16.71 11.89
C ASP A 390 -34.74 -17.83 12.44
N THR A 391 -34.93 -18.90 11.66
CA THR A 391 -35.93 -19.92 11.96
C THR A 391 -35.37 -21.34 11.93
N ARG A 392 -36.07 -22.25 12.59
CA ARG A 392 -35.75 -23.69 12.50
C ARG A 392 -35.88 -24.22 11.06
N LYS A 393 -36.74 -23.62 10.22
CA LYS A 393 -36.87 -24.00 8.80
C LYS A 393 -35.62 -23.64 8.00
N THR A 394 -35.05 -22.45 8.20
CA THR A 394 -33.81 -22.06 7.51
C THR A 394 -32.61 -22.85 8.02
N ALA A 395 -32.58 -23.21 9.31
CA ALA A 395 -31.61 -24.15 9.85
C ALA A 395 -31.59 -25.50 9.10
N MET A 396 -32.76 -26.11 8.86
CA MET A 396 -32.84 -27.41 8.16
C MET A 396 -32.40 -27.30 6.69
N LYS A 397 -32.81 -26.25 5.96
CA LYS A 397 -32.32 -25.98 4.59
C LYS A 397 -30.78 -25.91 4.52
N CYS A 398 -30.16 -25.21 5.48
CA CYS A 398 -28.70 -25.11 5.57
C CYS A 398 -28.03 -26.45 5.89
N VAL A 399 -28.65 -27.32 6.70
CA VAL A 399 -28.16 -28.68 6.96
C VAL A 399 -28.23 -29.54 5.71
N GLU A 400 -29.34 -29.53 4.96
CA GLU A 400 -29.46 -30.28 3.70
C GLU A 400 -28.40 -29.89 2.66
N ILE A 401 -27.99 -28.62 2.63
CA ILE A 401 -26.90 -28.14 1.76
C ILE A 401 -25.53 -28.62 2.26
N LEU A 402 -25.28 -28.53 3.57
CA LEU A 402 -24.04 -29.06 4.17
C LEU A 402 -23.88 -30.57 3.92
N GLU A 403 -24.95 -31.35 4.05
CA GLU A 403 -24.96 -32.79 3.78
C GLU A 403 -24.62 -33.11 2.33
N LYS A 404 -25.21 -32.39 1.36
CA LYS A 404 -24.88 -32.51 -0.07
C LYS A 404 -23.41 -32.21 -0.39
N SER A 405 -22.79 -31.30 0.37
CA SER A 405 -21.37 -30.94 0.24
C SER A 405 -20.39 -31.83 1.04
N CYS A 406 -20.87 -32.91 1.67
CA CYS A 406 -20.06 -33.84 2.49
C CYS A 406 -19.26 -33.16 3.62
N LEU A 407 -19.82 -32.11 4.24
CA LEU A 407 -19.13 -31.32 5.26
C LEU A 407 -19.21 -31.92 6.69
N THR A 408 -18.26 -31.50 7.53
CA THR A 408 -18.32 -31.73 8.98
C THR A 408 -19.55 -31.05 9.58
N TYR A 409 -20.25 -31.76 10.48
CA TYR A 409 -21.41 -31.23 11.21
C TYR A 409 -21.12 -29.87 11.87
N GLU A 410 -21.82 -28.82 11.43
CA GLU A 410 -21.84 -27.51 12.12
C GLU A 410 -23.11 -27.37 12.98
N LYS A 411 -23.05 -26.47 13.97
CA LYS A 411 -24.20 -26.19 14.85
C LYS A 411 -24.96 -24.97 14.36
N PHE A 412 -26.28 -25.07 14.37
CA PHE A 412 -27.19 -23.97 14.06
C PHE A 412 -27.90 -23.47 15.32
N LEU A 413 -28.11 -22.16 15.41
CA LEU A 413 -28.83 -21.47 16.50
C LEU A 413 -30.03 -20.72 15.87
N PRO A 414 -31.20 -21.37 15.75
CA PRO A 414 -32.41 -20.74 15.23
C PRO A 414 -33.04 -19.81 16.27
N LEU A 415 -33.16 -18.52 15.95
CA LEU A 415 -33.63 -17.49 16.88
C LEU A 415 -35.08 -17.73 17.34
N ASP A 416 -35.95 -18.28 16.48
CA ASP A 416 -37.35 -18.61 16.83
C ASP A 416 -37.46 -19.56 18.03
N SER A 417 -36.75 -20.69 17.96
CA SER A 417 -36.89 -21.88 18.81
C SER A 417 -35.91 -21.89 20.00
N LEU A 418 -35.13 -20.83 20.19
CA LEU A 418 -34.11 -20.76 21.23
C LEU A 418 -34.75 -20.51 22.61
N ASP A 419 -34.54 -21.44 23.54
CA ASP A 419 -34.88 -21.26 24.96
C ASP A 419 -33.77 -20.47 25.67
N VAL A 420 -34.08 -19.26 26.13
CA VAL A 420 -33.11 -18.26 26.57
C VAL A 420 -33.35 -17.88 28.04
N PRO A 421 -32.33 -17.97 28.92
CA PRO A 421 -32.49 -17.54 30.32
C PRO A 421 -32.64 -16.02 30.43
N VAL A 422 -33.48 -15.56 31.35
CA VAL A 422 -33.65 -14.12 31.63
C VAL A 422 -32.35 -13.52 32.16
N LEU A 423 -31.96 -12.37 31.59
CA LEU A 423 -30.79 -11.60 32.02
C LEU A 423 -31.02 -11.03 33.42
N GLN A 424 -30.12 -11.31 34.37
CA GLN A 424 -30.23 -10.84 35.75
C GLN A 424 -29.58 -9.47 35.92
N GLU A 425 -30.35 -8.40 35.76
CA GLU A 425 -29.85 -7.01 35.83
C GLU A 425 -29.16 -6.67 37.16
N ARG A 426 -29.61 -7.26 38.29
CA ARG A 426 -28.98 -7.11 39.61
C ARG A 426 -27.48 -7.49 39.62
N LEU A 427 -27.02 -8.31 38.68
CA LEU A 427 -25.61 -8.68 38.55
C LEU A 427 -24.73 -7.56 37.95
N ARG A 428 -25.33 -6.42 37.57
CA ARG A 428 -24.61 -5.18 37.21
C ARG A 428 -24.23 -4.34 38.42
N ASP A 429 -24.89 -4.53 39.56
CA ASP A 429 -24.68 -3.71 40.75
C ASP A 429 -23.35 -4.07 41.44
N PRO A 430 -22.35 -3.16 41.52
CA PRO A 430 -21.03 -3.49 42.06
C PRO A 430 -21.04 -3.73 43.59
N SER A 431 -22.10 -3.29 44.28
CA SER A 431 -22.31 -3.52 45.72
C SER A 431 -22.55 -4.99 46.07
N LEU A 432 -22.94 -5.83 45.11
CA LEU A 432 -23.27 -7.24 45.31
C LEU A 432 -22.04 -8.16 45.46
N PHE A 433 -20.83 -7.64 45.23
CA PHE A 433 -19.59 -8.41 45.14
C PHE A 433 -18.55 -8.06 46.23
N ASP A 434 -19.00 -7.62 47.41
CA ASP A 434 -18.16 -7.30 48.58
C ASP A 434 -16.95 -6.40 48.26
N GLY A 435 -17.16 -5.38 47.42
CA GLY A 435 -16.13 -4.40 47.05
C GLY A 435 -15.04 -4.91 46.10
N LYS A 436 -15.22 -6.08 45.46
CA LYS A 436 -14.26 -6.59 44.48
C LYS A 436 -14.31 -5.84 43.16
N ASN A 437 -13.14 -5.40 42.70
CA ASN A 437 -13.00 -4.55 41.52
C ASN A 437 -13.40 -5.27 40.21
N ASN A 438 -14.06 -4.53 39.33
CA ASN A 438 -14.24 -4.84 37.90
C ASN A 438 -14.95 -6.17 37.54
N VAL A 439 -15.82 -6.69 38.41
CA VAL A 439 -16.77 -7.76 38.01
C VAL A 439 -17.83 -7.18 37.05
N LYS A 440 -18.03 -7.80 35.89
CA LYS A 440 -19.03 -7.37 34.88
C LYS A 440 -19.71 -8.57 34.22
N LEU A 441 -20.97 -8.44 33.79
CA LEU A 441 -21.60 -9.43 32.92
C LEU A 441 -20.86 -9.52 31.58
N LEU A 442 -20.59 -10.74 31.09
CA LEU A 442 -19.97 -10.91 29.77
C LEU A 442 -20.84 -10.32 28.65
N TYR A 443 -22.17 -10.41 28.78
CA TYR A 443 -23.13 -9.85 27.82
C TYR A 443 -22.91 -8.35 27.57
N ASP A 444 -22.66 -7.56 28.62
CA ASP A 444 -22.46 -6.11 28.54
C ASP A 444 -21.06 -5.70 28.02
N VAL A 445 -20.16 -6.67 27.89
CA VAL A 445 -18.77 -6.50 27.44
C VAL A 445 -18.61 -6.86 25.95
N LEU A 446 -19.70 -7.27 25.31
CA LEU A 446 -19.78 -7.68 23.91
C LEU A 446 -20.59 -6.67 23.09
N GLN A 447 -20.19 -6.49 21.84
CA GLN A 447 -20.83 -5.67 20.83
C GLN A 447 -21.42 -6.59 19.75
N PHE A 448 -22.72 -6.47 19.50
CA PHE A 448 -23.48 -7.28 18.55
C PHE A 448 -24.78 -6.55 18.13
N PRO A 449 -25.36 -6.89 16.95
CA PRO A 449 -26.69 -6.41 16.54
C PRO A 449 -27.79 -6.87 17.50
N THR A 450 -28.81 -6.02 17.70
CA THR A 450 -29.96 -6.30 18.60
C THR A 450 -30.74 -7.55 18.20
N GLU A 451 -30.81 -7.86 16.90
CA GLU A 451 -31.48 -9.04 16.32
C GLU A 451 -30.95 -10.36 16.91
N ILE A 452 -29.64 -10.48 17.12
CA ILE A 452 -29.02 -11.72 17.62
C ILE A 452 -28.93 -11.78 19.15
N SER A 453 -29.50 -10.83 19.87
CA SER A 453 -29.47 -10.74 21.34
C SER A 453 -29.87 -12.04 22.04
N ARG A 454 -30.91 -12.74 21.55
CA ARG A 454 -31.36 -14.07 22.04
C ARG A 454 -30.27 -15.13 21.91
N ALA A 455 -29.55 -15.18 20.79
CA ALA A 455 -28.45 -16.14 20.58
C ALA A 455 -27.25 -15.83 21.47
N VAL A 456 -26.88 -14.55 21.63
CA VAL A 456 -25.80 -14.15 22.54
C VAL A 456 -26.16 -14.50 23.98
N LEU A 457 -27.35 -14.13 24.45
CA LEU A 457 -27.81 -14.40 25.82
C LEU A 457 -27.93 -15.89 26.15
N PHE A 458 -28.31 -16.73 25.19
CA PHE A 458 -28.31 -18.20 25.35
C PHE A 458 -26.91 -18.77 25.65
N VAL A 459 -25.89 -18.17 25.04
CA VAL A 459 -24.49 -18.65 25.11
C VAL A 459 -23.75 -18.02 26.28
N THR A 460 -23.85 -16.70 26.46
CA THR A 460 -23.24 -16.01 27.61
C THR A 460 -23.94 -16.39 28.90
N LYS A 461 -25.27 -16.51 28.87
CA LYS A 461 -26.14 -16.60 30.06
C LYS A 461 -25.81 -15.44 31.03
N ASN A 462 -26.13 -15.61 32.30
CA ASN A 462 -25.71 -14.75 33.39
C ASN A 462 -24.27 -15.06 33.84
N THR A 463 -23.30 -15.08 32.90
CA THR A 463 -21.88 -15.31 33.19
C THR A 463 -21.16 -14.00 33.49
N LEU A 464 -20.42 -13.99 34.60
CA LEU A 464 -19.61 -12.87 35.06
C LEU A 464 -18.16 -12.99 34.58
N VAL A 465 -17.52 -11.85 34.29
CA VAL A 465 -16.11 -11.72 33.97
C VAL A 465 -15.42 -11.02 35.14
N CYS A 466 -14.33 -11.59 35.63
CA CYS A 466 -13.47 -11.01 36.67
C CYS A 466 -12.05 -10.84 36.13
N GLU A 467 -11.30 -9.87 36.66
CA GLU A 467 -9.94 -9.60 36.19
C GLU A 467 -8.93 -10.67 36.66
N LEU A 468 -9.04 -11.16 37.90
CA LEU A 468 -8.20 -12.24 38.43
C LEU A 468 -8.99 -13.55 38.64
N SER A 469 -8.28 -14.67 38.47
CA SER A 469 -8.81 -16.02 38.71
C SER A 469 -9.20 -16.28 40.17
N LYS A 470 -8.52 -15.62 41.12
CA LYS A 470 -8.88 -15.69 42.56
C LYS A 470 -10.25 -15.06 42.82
N ASP A 471 -10.55 -13.95 42.15
CA ASP A 471 -11.84 -13.26 42.30
C ASP A 471 -12.96 -13.97 41.55
N ALA A 472 -12.68 -14.55 40.38
CA ALA A 472 -13.61 -15.43 39.69
C ALA A 472 -14.00 -16.66 40.53
N ASN A 473 -13.06 -17.27 41.27
CA ASN A 473 -13.37 -18.39 42.18
C ASN A 473 -14.25 -17.94 43.35
N TYR A 474 -13.90 -16.81 43.97
CA TYR A 474 -14.63 -16.25 45.10
C TYR A 474 -16.08 -15.90 44.73
N VAL A 475 -16.29 -15.18 43.62
CA VAL A 475 -17.63 -14.79 43.15
C VAL A 475 -18.47 -16.01 42.71
N ALA A 476 -17.83 -17.10 42.26
CA ALA A 476 -18.54 -18.32 41.89
C ALA A 476 -19.03 -19.16 43.09
N TYR A 477 -18.26 -19.22 44.19
CA TYR A 477 -18.46 -20.18 45.28
C TYR A 477 -18.49 -19.61 46.71
N ASP A 478 -17.66 -18.61 47.01
CA ASP A 478 -17.39 -18.13 48.37
C ASP A 478 -18.21 -16.88 48.74
N LEU A 479 -18.91 -16.28 47.77
CA LEU A 479 -19.81 -15.15 47.98
C LEU A 479 -20.96 -15.56 48.92
N LYS A 480 -21.24 -14.75 49.95
CA LYS A 480 -22.28 -15.04 50.97
C LYS A 480 -23.71 -15.08 50.42
N SER A 481 -23.91 -14.69 49.16
CA SER A 481 -25.17 -14.86 48.45
C SER A 481 -25.51 -16.34 48.27
N ARG A 482 -26.77 -16.72 48.52
CA ARG A 482 -27.24 -18.11 48.32
C ARG A 482 -27.17 -18.59 46.86
N ASN A 483 -26.94 -17.68 45.91
CA ASN A 483 -26.91 -17.94 44.49
C ASN A 483 -25.48 -18.10 43.99
N LYS A 484 -25.18 -19.25 43.38
CA LYS A 484 -23.90 -19.51 42.67
C LYS A 484 -23.99 -18.96 41.25
N HIS A 485 -22.93 -18.33 40.77
CA HIS A 485 -22.86 -17.73 39.44
C HIS A 485 -21.71 -18.31 38.60
N ASN A 486 -21.89 -18.41 37.28
CA ASN A 486 -20.80 -18.79 36.38
C ASN A 486 -19.83 -17.62 36.24
N CYS A 487 -18.53 -17.86 36.45
CA CYS A 487 -17.52 -16.80 36.42
C CYS A 487 -16.35 -17.18 35.51
N VAL A 488 -15.84 -16.22 34.74
CA VAL A 488 -14.67 -16.38 33.86
C VAL A 488 -13.59 -15.36 34.20
N SER A 489 -12.35 -15.81 34.30
CA SER A 489 -11.17 -14.95 34.44
C SER A 489 -10.70 -14.44 33.07
N LEU A 490 -10.01 -13.29 33.04
CA LEU A 490 -9.28 -12.84 31.84
C LEU A 490 -8.27 -13.88 31.33
N ASP A 491 -7.74 -14.74 32.20
CA ASP A 491 -6.82 -15.83 31.83
C ASP A 491 -7.52 -17.05 31.17
N GLY A 492 -8.85 -17.02 31.02
CA GLY A 492 -9.63 -18.09 30.40
C GLY A 492 -9.91 -19.30 31.31
N THR A 493 -9.67 -19.19 32.62
CA THR A 493 -10.22 -20.12 33.61
C THR A 493 -11.72 -19.84 33.79
N PHE A 494 -12.54 -20.89 33.72
CA PHE A 494 -14.00 -20.79 33.82
C PHE A 494 -14.52 -21.66 34.95
N TYR A 495 -15.22 -21.03 35.89
CA TYR A 495 -15.82 -21.60 37.10
C TYR A 495 -17.33 -21.74 36.87
N LYS A 496 -17.86 -22.95 37.02
CA LYS A 496 -19.29 -23.25 36.80
C LYS A 496 -20.03 -23.35 38.13
N THR A 497 -21.31 -23.00 38.13
CA THR A 497 -22.18 -23.13 39.31
C THR A 497 -22.21 -24.52 39.97
N ASN A 498 -21.89 -25.57 39.22
CA ASN A 498 -21.82 -26.95 39.71
C ASN A 498 -20.53 -27.33 40.46
N GLY A 499 -19.61 -26.38 40.71
CA GLY A 499 -18.34 -26.64 41.40
C GLY A 499 -17.18 -27.06 40.51
N SER A 500 -17.43 -27.35 39.22
CA SER A 500 -16.35 -27.68 38.27
C SER A 500 -15.70 -26.41 37.69
N PHE A 501 -14.37 -26.37 37.67
CA PHE A 501 -13.60 -25.36 36.96
C PHE A 501 -12.93 -25.96 35.72
N SER A 502 -12.61 -25.13 34.72
CA SER A 502 -11.93 -25.57 33.50
C SER A 502 -10.88 -24.56 33.04
N GLY A 503 -9.62 -24.98 33.00
CA GLY A 503 -8.49 -24.25 32.39
C GLY A 503 -8.06 -24.86 31.05
N GLY A 504 -7.14 -24.19 30.34
CA GLY A 504 -6.50 -24.75 29.13
C GLY A 504 -6.35 -23.74 27.99
N LYS A 505 -5.17 -23.12 27.87
CA LYS A 505 -4.93 -21.99 26.96
C LYS A 505 -4.86 -22.38 25.48
N SER A 506 -4.28 -23.53 25.14
CA SER A 506 -4.01 -23.96 23.75
C SER A 506 -5.26 -23.98 22.84
N SER A 507 -6.40 -24.46 23.34
CA SER A 507 -7.67 -24.47 22.57
C SER A 507 -8.33 -23.09 22.48
N ILE A 508 -8.07 -22.21 23.45
CA ILE A 508 -8.61 -20.84 23.49
C ILE A 508 -7.81 -19.95 22.54
N SER A 509 -6.48 -20.06 22.53
CA SER A 509 -5.60 -19.33 21.61
C SER A 509 -5.99 -19.54 20.15
N LYS A 510 -6.32 -20.78 19.73
CA LYS A 510 -6.81 -21.07 18.37
C LYS A 510 -8.13 -20.36 18.03
N ARG A 511 -9.01 -20.12 19.01
CA ARG A 511 -10.25 -19.36 18.81
C ARG A 511 -10.02 -17.86 18.81
N VAL A 512 -9.11 -17.35 19.65
CA VAL A 512 -8.69 -15.95 19.60
C VAL A 512 -8.08 -15.62 18.23
N GLN A 513 -7.23 -16.51 17.69
CA GLN A 513 -6.70 -16.40 16.32
C GLN A 513 -7.80 -16.30 15.25
N LEU A 514 -8.93 -17.02 15.39
CA LEU A 514 -10.05 -16.94 14.43
C LEU A 514 -10.80 -15.59 14.50
N ILE A 515 -10.89 -14.96 15.67
CA ILE A 515 -11.40 -13.58 15.80
C ILE A 515 -10.45 -12.59 15.12
N ASP A 516 -9.15 -12.74 15.36
CA ASP A 516 -8.12 -11.90 14.75
C ASP A 516 -8.04 -12.09 13.22
N SER A 517 -8.35 -13.30 12.73
CA SER A 517 -8.44 -13.61 11.29
C SER A 517 -9.63 -12.92 10.60
N GLN A 518 -10.73 -12.67 11.31
CA GLN A 518 -11.83 -11.85 10.79
C GLN A 518 -11.41 -10.37 10.71
N MET A 519 -10.70 -9.86 11.73
CA MET A 519 -10.12 -8.51 11.66
C MET A 519 -9.17 -8.39 10.47
N SER A 520 -8.38 -9.43 10.16
CA SER A 520 -7.58 -9.52 8.93
C SER A 520 -8.40 -9.41 7.64
N GLU A 521 -9.63 -9.93 7.60
CA GLU A 521 -10.50 -9.86 6.43
C GLU A 521 -11.02 -8.43 6.21
N ASN A 522 -11.42 -7.73 7.27
CA ASN A 522 -11.80 -6.31 7.24
C ASN A 522 -10.60 -5.40 6.92
N LEU A 523 -9.40 -5.71 7.43
CA LEU A 523 -8.17 -5.01 7.06
C LEU A 523 -7.79 -5.26 5.59
N LYS A 524 -8.13 -6.43 5.01
CA LYS A 524 -7.93 -6.72 3.57
C LYS A 524 -8.92 -5.95 2.69
N THR A 525 -10.19 -5.77 3.08
CA THR A 525 -11.12 -4.91 2.34
C THR A 525 -10.69 -3.45 2.43
N ARG A 526 -10.36 -2.95 3.63
CA ARG A 526 -9.84 -1.60 3.83
C ARG A 526 -8.56 -1.33 3.03
N LYS A 527 -7.64 -2.30 2.97
CA LYS A 527 -6.46 -2.24 2.10
C LYS A 527 -6.80 -2.12 0.61
N LYS A 528 -7.84 -2.81 0.12
CA LYS A 528 -8.30 -2.67 -1.28
C LYS A 528 -8.85 -1.27 -1.56
N GLU A 529 -9.60 -0.69 -0.62
CA GLU A 529 -10.09 0.69 -0.70
C GLU A 529 -8.94 1.68 -0.79
N ILE A 530 -7.98 1.62 0.14
CA ILE A 530 -6.80 2.50 0.16
C ILE A 530 -5.98 2.37 -1.13
N ILE A 531 -5.78 1.14 -1.64
CA ILE A 531 -5.09 0.91 -2.93
C ILE A 531 -5.87 1.51 -4.11
N ASN A 532 -7.20 1.53 -4.08
CA ASN A 532 -7.98 2.17 -5.14
C ASN A 532 -7.87 3.71 -5.08
N VAL A 533 -7.94 4.30 -3.89
CA VAL A 533 -7.72 5.74 -3.68
C VAL A 533 -6.30 6.15 -4.15
N LEU A 534 -5.28 5.35 -3.81
CA LEU A 534 -3.92 5.56 -4.29
C LEU A 534 -3.82 5.48 -5.82
N LYS A 535 -4.46 4.50 -6.47
CA LYS A 535 -4.51 4.40 -7.95
C LYS A 535 -5.20 5.60 -8.59
N GLU A 536 -6.24 6.15 -7.97
CA GLU A 536 -6.90 7.36 -8.44
C GLU A 536 -5.98 8.57 -8.30
N GLY A 537 -5.33 8.75 -7.15
CA GLY A 537 -4.29 9.76 -6.96
C GLY A 537 -3.13 9.64 -7.95
N GLN A 538 -2.69 8.41 -8.27
CA GLN A 538 -1.63 8.14 -9.24
C GLN A 538 -2.01 8.65 -10.65
N LYS A 539 -3.25 8.43 -11.10
CA LYS A 539 -3.74 8.94 -12.39
C LYS A 539 -3.70 10.47 -12.46
N TYR A 540 -4.01 11.15 -11.36
CA TYR A 540 -3.86 12.61 -11.27
C TYR A 540 -2.38 13.05 -11.32
N LEU A 541 -1.46 12.22 -10.85
CA LEU A 541 -0.02 12.47 -10.98
C LEU A 541 0.49 12.24 -12.41
N ASP A 542 -0.06 11.28 -13.16
CA ASP A 542 0.29 11.07 -14.58
C ASP A 542 -0.08 12.29 -15.46
N ASN A 543 -1.14 13.02 -15.08
CA ASN A 543 -1.51 14.31 -15.69
C ASN A 543 -0.48 15.44 -15.42
N GLN A 544 0.57 15.23 -14.62
CA GLN A 544 1.71 16.15 -14.52
C GLN A 544 2.41 16.38 -15.87
N SER A 545 2.27 15.44 -16.81
CA SER A 545 2.69 15.61 -18.21
C SER A 545 1.95 16.78 -18.91
N GLU A 546 0.65 16.95 -18.64
CA GLU A 546 -0.15 18.07 -19.16
C GLU A 546 0.27 19.41 -18.54
N LEU A 547 0.60 19.41 -17.25
CA LEU A 547 1.14 20.59 -16.57
C LEU A 547 2.45 21.08 -17.19
N LYS A 548 3.41 20.18 -17.45
CA LYS A 548 4.64 20.51 -18.19
C LYS A 548 4.35 21.03 -19.62
N SER A 549 3.29 20.52 -20.25
CA SER A 549 2.79 21.05 -21.53
C SER A 549 2.17 22.45 -21.40
N LEU A 550 1.59 22.81 -20.26
CA LEU A 550 1.04 24.14 -19.99
C LEU A 550 2.12 25.15 -19.59
N GLU A 551 3.09 24.77 -18.76
CA GLU A 551 4.27 25.55 -18.40
C GLU A 551 5.09 25.95 -19.64
N SER A 552 5.38 24.99 -20.53
CA SER A 552 6.10 25.27 -21.79
C SER A 552 5.31 26.22 -22.71
N LYS A 553 3.98 26.12 -22.74
CA LYS A 553 3.11 27.07 -23.47
C LYS A 553 3.11 28.46 -22.82
N GLN A 554 3.14 28.56 -21.49
CA GLN A 554 3.29 29.84 -20.77
C GLN A 554 4.65 30.47 -21.05
N ASN A 555 5.74 29.70 -21.00
CA ASN A 555 7.08 30.17 -21.32
C ASN A 555 7.17 30.70 -22.76
N ASN A 556 6.58 30.00 -23.74
CA ASN A 556 6.49 30.47 -25.13
C ASN A 556 5.75 31.83 -25.24
N LEU A 557 4.64 32.02 -24.51
CA LEU A 557 3.92 33.29 -24.45
C LEU A 557 4.76 34.39 -23.80
N ASN A 558 5.46 34.10 -22.69
CA ASN A 558 6.39 35.03 -22.05
C ASN A 558 7.51 35.48 -23.00
N TRP A 559 8.12 34.57 -23.76
CA TRP A 559 9.14 34.88 -24.77
C TRP A 559 8.58 35.78 -25.87
N LYS A 560 7.37 35.51 -26.38
CA LYS A 560 6.69 36.35 -27.38
C LYS A 560 6.38 37.75 -26.85
N ILE A 561 5.88 37.86 -25.63
CA ILE A 561 5.62 39.16 -24.97
C ILE A 561 6.93 39.94 -24.79
N LYS A 562 8.02 39.28 -24.36
CA LYS A 562 9.33 39.92 -24.20
C LYS A 562 9.85 40.45 -25.54
N TYR A 563 9.82 39.63 -26.59
CA TYR A 563 10.23 40.01 -27.94
C TYR A 563 9.42 41.21 -28.48
N LEU A 564 8.09 41.19 -28.33
CA LEU A 564 7.22 42.28 -28.77
C LEU A 564 7.42 43.56 -27.93
N LYS A 565 7.71 43.45 -26.62
CA LYS A 565 8.08 44.60 -25.78
C LYS A 565 9.41 45.23 -26.24
N ASP A 566 10.42 44.42 -26.57
CA ASP A 566 11.69 44.93 -27.09
C ASP A 566 11.54 45.55 -28.49
N ALA A 567 10.72 44.97 -29.37
CA ALA A 567 10.38 45.54 -30.67
C ALA A 567 9.64 46.89 -30.54
N TYR A 568 8.62 46.95 -29.67
CA TYR A 568 7.89 48.17 -29.33
C TYR A 568 8.83 49.25 -28.76
N LYS A 569 9.72 48.90 -27.83
CA LYS A 569 10.71 49.83 -27.26
C LYS A 569 11.63 50.42 -28.32
N LYS A 570 12.11 49.60 -29.27
CA LYS A 570 12.92 50.09 -30.41
C LYS A 570 12.12 51.06 -31.30
N MET A 571 10.85 50.75 -31.58
CA MET A 571 9.98 51.63 -32.37
C MET A 571 9.69 52.97 -31.66
N VAL A 572 9.44 52.96 -30.35
CA VAL A 572 9.32 54.18 -29.52
C VAL A 572 10.57 55.05 -29.63
N CYS A 573 11.76 54.46 -29.52
CA CYS A 573 13.02 55.19 -29.64
C CYS A 573 13.17 55.85 -31.03
N ILE A 574 12.83 55.13 -32.11
CA ILE A 574 12.84 55.67 -33.48
C ILE A 574 11.85 56.85 -33.61
N PHE A 575 10.63 56.69 -33.12
CA PHE A 575 9.61 57.74 -33.14
C PHE A 575 10.00 59.00 -32.34
N PHE A 576 10.69 58.82 -31.20
CA PHE A 576 11.20 59.94 -30.39
C PHE A 576 12.35 60.70 -31.07
N ILE A 577 13.20 60.00 -31.83
CA ILE A 577 14.28 60.63 -32.62
C ILE A 577 13.66 61.46 -33.77
N PHE A 578 12.63 60.93 -34.43
CA PHE A 578 11.94 61.63 -35.52
C PHE A 578 11.08 62.84 -35.11
N ASN A 579 10.68 62.97 -33.84
CA ASN A 579 9.97 64.15 -33.34
C ASN A 579 10.90 65.22 -32.72
N LYS A 580 12.23 64.99 -32.69
CA LYS A 580 13.22 65.92 -32.12
C LYS A 580 14.07 66.66 -33.17
N ASN A 581 14.03 66.19 -34.42
CA ASN A 581 14.66 66.79 -35.59
C ASN A 581 13.56 67.32 -36.53
#